data_AF-A0A951JH59-F1
#
_entry.id   AF-A0A951JH59-F1
#
_cell.length_a   1.000
_cell.length_b   1.000
_cell.length_c   1.000
_cell.angle_alpha   90.00
_cell.angle_beta   90.00
_cell.angle_gamma   90.00
#
_symmetry.space_group_name_H-M   'P 1'
#
loop_
_entity.id
_entity.type
_entity.pdbx_description
1 polymer ?
#
loop_
_entity_poly.entity_id
_entity_poly.type
_entity_poly.pdbx_seq_one_letter_code
_entity_poly.pdbx_strand_id
1 'polypeptide(L)'
;MADEDLFQRYTQGEEAGFRVLVERYEPRIQGFLRKRLNDEERVADLTQDTFLRIHRARESYDPARKFSTWIHTIANNLLKNEFRNR
;
A
#
# COMPACT_ATOMS: atom_id res chain seq x y z
N MET A 1 -12.20 -8.78 -11.47
CA MET A 1 -12.50 -8.46 -10.06
C MET A 1 -11.82 -7.15 -9.73
N ALA A 2 -12.58 -6.15 -9.27
CA ALA A 2 -12.02 -4.85 -8.92
C ALA A 2 -11.16 -4.97 -7.66
N ASP A 3 -10.24 -4.02 -7.48
CA ASP A 3 -9.36 -4.02 -6.31
C ASP A 3 -10.15 -3.70 -5.03
N GLU A 4 -11.18 -2.87 -5.17
CA GLU A 4 -12.14 -2.51 -4.13
C GLU A 4 -12.88 -3.75 -3.62
N ASP A 5 -13.38 -4.61 -4.51
CA ASP A 5 -14.08 -5.85 -4.15
C ASP A 5 -13.14 -6.81 -3.38
N LEU A 6 -11.90 -6.96 -3.86
CA LEU A 6 -10.89 -7.79 -3.22
C LEU A 6 -10.59 -7.29 -1.81
N PHE A 7 -10.47 -5.97 -1.63
CA PHE A 7 -10.20 -5.38 -0.34
C PHE A 7 -11.40 -5.48 0.60
N GLN A 8 -12.62 -5.32 0.08
CA GLN A 8 -13.84 -5.47 0.88
C GLN A 8 -13.98 -6.89 1.43
N ARG A 9 -13.79 -7.91 0.59
CA ARG A 9 -13.79 -9.32 1.04
C ARG A 9 -12.71 -9.58 2.08
N TYR A 10 -11.55 -8.98 1.88
CA TYR A 10 -10.48 -9.05 2.87
C TYR A 10 -10.87 -8.45 4.23
N THR A 11 -11.53 -7.28 4.25
CA THR A 11 -12.02 -6.70 5.52
C THR A 11 -13.05 -7.59 6.24
N GLN A 12 -13.70 -8.49 5.50
CA GLN A 12 -14.66 -9.46 6.02
C GLN A 12 -14.02 -10.79 6.46
N GLY A 13 -12.69 -10.90 6.41
CA GLY A 13 -11.94 -12.08 6.87
C GLY A 13 -11.40 -12.98 5.76
N GLU A 14 -11.65 -12.67 4.48
CA GLU A 14 -11.09 -13.44 3.36
C GLU A 14 -9.65 -13.00 3.05
N GLU A 15 -8.68 -13.60 3.73
CA GLU A 15 -7.24 -13.24 3.60
C GLU A 15 -6.69 -13.31 2.16
N ALA A 16 -7.25 -14.20 1.33
CA ALA A 16 -6.84 -14.37 -0.07
C ALA A 16 -6.98 -13.07 -0.88
N GLY A 17 -7.98 -12.22 -0.56
CA GLY A 17 -8.18 -10.94 -1.24
C GLY A 17 -6.99 -10.00 -1.09
N PHE A 18 -6.39 -9.97 0.10
CA PHE A 18 -5.23 -9.11 0.37
C PHE A 18 -3.98 -9.60 -0.31
N ARG A 19 -3.74 -10.92 -0.37
CA ARG A 19 -2.59 -11.49 -1.10
C ARG A 19 -2.60 -11.05 -2.57
N VAL A 20 -3.75 -11.13 -3.24
CA VAL A 20 -3.89 -10.69 -4.63
C VAL A 20 -3.58 -9.20 -4.78
N LEU A 21 -3.96 -8.37 -3.81
CA LEU A 21 -3.64 -6.94 -3.82
C LEU A 21 -2.15 -6.68 -3.61
N VAL A 22 -1.50 -7.42 -2.70
CA VAL A 22 -0.04 -7.33 -2.50
C VAL A 22 0.69 -7.65 -3.80
N GLU A 23 0.38 -8.79 -4.44
CA GLU A 23 1.01 -9.20 -5.71
C GLU A 23 0.83 -8.16 -6.83
N ARG A 24 -0.34 -7.51 -6.91
CA ARG A 24 -0.61 -6.46 -7.91
C ARG A 24 0.13 -5.17 -7.65
N TYR A 25 0.24 -4.77 -6.38
CA TYR A 25 0.69 -3.43 -6.02
C TYR A 25 2.12 -3.34 -5.56
N GLU A 26 2.73 -4.43 -5.09
CA GLU A 26 4.13 -4.45 -4.66
C GLU A 26 5.07 -3.90 -5.75
N PRO A 27 5.08 -4.41 -7.00
CA PRO A 27 5.97 -3.87 -8.03
C PRO A 27 5.64 -2.41 -8.39
N ARG A 28 4.37 -1.99 -8.28
CA ARG A 28 3.95 -0.61 -8.56
C ARG A 28 4.43 0.36 -7.50
N ILE A 29 4.32 -0.01 -6.22
CA ILE A 29 4.74 0.81 -5.09
C ILE A 29 6.26 0.85 -5.02
N GLN A 30 6.96 -0.28 -5.21
CA GLN A 30 8.41 -0.26 -5.35
C GLN A 30 8.85 0.68 -6.49
N GLY A 31 8.25 0.57 -7.68
CA GLY A 31 8.57 1.46 -8.80
C GLY A 31 8.28 2.95 -8.51
N PHE A 32 7.22 3.24 -7.75
CA PHE A 32 6.92 4.60 -7.29
C PHE A 32 7.98 5.13 -6.31
N LEU A 33 8.42 4.30 -5.36
CA LEU A 33 9.40 4.65 -4.33
C LEU A 33 10.83 4.76 -4.91
N ARG A 34 11.25 3.85 -5.79
CA ARG A 34 12.56 3.88 -6.48
C ARG A 34 12.82 5.18 -7.23
N LYS A 35 11.76 5.80 -7.79
CA LYS A 35 11.89 7.10 -8.47
C LYS A 35 12.21 8.26 -7.52
N ARG A 36 12.11 8.06 -6.21
CA ARG A 36 12.25 9.09 -5.17
C ARG A 36 13.33 8.75 -4.15
N LEU A 37 13.65 7.47 -3.96
CA LEU A 37 14.69 6.97 -3.09
C LEU A 37 15.80 6.35 -3.95
N ASN A 38 17.04 6.73 -3.69
CA ASN A 38 18.21 6.12 -4.31
C ASN A 38 18.83 5.04 -3.41
N ASP A 39 17.96 4.19 -2.84
CA ASP A 39 18.32 3.17 -1.85
C ASP A 39 17.29 2.02 -1.92
N GLU A 40 17.71 0.86 -2.42
CA GLU A 40 16.85 -0.30 -2.61
C GLU A 40 16.37 -0.94 -1.30
N GLU A 41 17.17 -0.86 -0.23
CA GLU A 41 16.78 -1.37 1.08
C GLU A 41 15.63 -0.52 1.65
N ARG A 42 15.76 0.81 1.57
CA ARG A 42 14.68 1.72 1.98
C ARG A 42 13.43 1.58 1.13
N VAL A 43 13.57 1.29 -0.16
CA VAL A 43 12.42 0.99 -1.04
C VAL A 43 11.67 -0.25 -0.56
N ALA A 44 12.40 -1.32 -0.23
CA ALA A 44 11.80 -2.56 0.26
C ALA A 44 11.09 -2.32 1.61
N ASP A 45 11.75 -1.66 2.56
CA ASP A 45 11.19 -1.30 3.86
C ASP A 45 9.89 -0.50 3.73
N LEU A 46 9.92 0.61 2.97
CA LEU A 46 8.76 1.49 2.79
C LEU A 46 7.61 0.81 2.05
N THR A 47 7.92 -0.12 1.16
CA THR A 47 6.90 -0.95 0.50
C THR A 47 6.20 -1.85 1.51
N GLN A 48 6.97 -2.55 2.35
CA GLN A 48 6.43 -3.40 3.40
C GLN A 48 5.59 -2.59 4.40
N ASP A 49 6.11 -1.46 4.87
CA ASP A 49 5.42 -0.54 5.77
C ASP A 49 4.11 -0.02 5.18
N THR A 50 4.06 0.20 3.86
CA THR A 50 2.83 0.61 3.15
C THR A 50 1.75 -0.46 3.31
N PHE A 51 2.07 -1.73 3.07
CA PHE A 51 1.11 -2.83 3.22
C PHE A 51 0.74 -3.10 4.68
N LEU A 52 1.68 -3.00 5.61
CA LEU A 52 1.40 -3.09 7.05
C LEU A 52 0.43 -1.98 7.49
N ARG A 53 0.61 -0.76 6.99
CA ARG A 53 -0.27 0.38 7.28
C ARG A 53 -1.66 0.17 6.68
N ILE A 54 -1.76 -0.35 5.45
CA ILE A 54 -3.04 -0.75 4.85
C ILE A 54 -3.74 -1.79 5.74
N HIS A 55 -3.05 -2.85 6.15
CA HIS A 55 -3.60 -3.89 7.00
C HIS A 55 -4.16 -3.32 8.32
N ARG A 56 -3.40 -2.44 8.96
CA ARG A 56 -3.79 -1.77 10.22
C ARG A 56 -4.96 -0.79 10.02
N ALA A 57 -5.03 -0.14 8.86
CA ALA A 57 -6.04 0.86 8.53
C ALA A 57 -7.25 0.28 7.75
N ARG A 58 -7.35 -1.05 7.61
CA ARG A 58 -8.33 -1.71 6.72
C ARG A 58 -9.78 -1.32 7.00
N GLU A 59 -10.14 -1.10 8.26
CA GLU A 59 -11.49 -0.70 8.68
C GLU A 59 -11.82 0.76 8.36
N SER A 60 -10.80 1.59 8.12
CA SER A 60 -10.97 3.00 7.74
C SER A 60 -11.07 3.22 6.23
N TYR A 61 -10.98 2.15 5.43
CA TYR A 61 -11.07 2.23 3.99
C TYR A 61 -12.50 2.54 3.56
N ASP A 62 -12.63 3.55 2.70
CA ASP A 62 -13.88 3.95 2.07
C ASP A 62 -13.96 3.31 0.67
N PRO A 63 -14.85 2.32 0.43
CA PRO A 63 -14.98 1.63 -0.85
C PRO A 63 -15.42 2.54 -2.01
N ALA A 64 -15.94 3.74 -1.74
CA ALA A 64 -16.23 4.73 -2.79
C ALA A 64 -14.95 5.34 -3.39
N ARG A 65 -13.81 5.19 -2.73
CA ARG A 65 -12.50 5.63 -3.22
C ARG A 65 -11.80 4.51 -3.95
N LYS A 66 -10.99 4.86 -4.96
CA LYS A 66 -10.13 3.89 -5.63
C LYS A 66 -9.04 3.38 -4.68
N PHE A 67 -8.88 2.07 -4.59
CA PHE A 67 -7.84 1.43 -3.78
C PHE A 67 -6.45 1.91 -4.21
N SER A 68 -6.24 2.02 -5.52
CA SER A 68 -4.99 2.54 -6.12
C SER A 68 -4.61 3.92 -5.58
N THR A 69 -5.58 4.81 -5.38
CA THR A 69 -5.32 6.16 -4.86
C THR A 69 -4.99 6.12 -3.38
N TRP A 70 -5.69 5.27 -2.62
CA TRP A 70 -5.49 5.14 -1.19
C TRP A 70 -4.12 4.56 -0.83
N ILE A 71 -3.69 3.48 -1.51
CA ILE A 71 -2.35 2.91 -1.29
C ILE A 71 -1.22 3.89 -1.62
N HIS A 72 -1.34 4.65 -2.72
CA HIS A 72 -0.35 5.68 -3.06
C HIS A 72 -0.35 6.84 -2.05
N THR A 73 -1.51 7.17 -1.47
CA THR A 73 -1.59 8.17 -0.40
C THR A 73 -0.81 7.72 0.84
N ILE A 74 -0.97 6.46 1.23
CA ILE A 74 -0.21 5.87 2.34
C ILE A 74 1.29 5.85 2.04
N ALA A 75 1.70 5.33 0.87
CA ALA A 75 3.09 5.29 0.46
C ALA A 75 3.73 6.69 0.41
N ASN A 76 3.02 7.68 -0.12
CA ASN A 76 3.48 9.06 -0.18
C ASN A 76 3.61 9.70 1.21
N ASN A 77 2.72 9.38 2.15
CA ASN A 77 2.81 9.87 3.52
C ASN A 77 4.01 9.25 4.25
N LEU A 78 4.26 7.96 4.07
CA LEU A 78 5.45 7.29 4.61
C LEU A 78 6.73 7.88 4.03
N LEU A 79 6.76 8.11 2.72
CA LEU A 79 7.89 8.75 2.05
C LEU A 79 8.15 10.18 2.55
N LYS A 80 7.11 10.99 2.79
CA LYS A 80 7.27 12.33 3.40
C LYS A 80 7.86 12.25 4.80
N ASN A 81 7.44 11.27 5.60
CA ASN A 81 8.02 11.05 6.92
C ASN A 81 9.49 10.62 6.83
N GLU A 82 9.84 9.79 5.84
CA GLU A 82 11.22 9.38 5.56
C GLU A 82 12.14 10.57 5.33
N PHE A 83 11.71 11.52 4.49
CA PHE A 83 12.51 12.72 4.22
C PHE A 83 12.55 13.72 5.38
N ARG A 84 11.56 13.71 6.28
CA ARG A 84 11.56 14.60 7.45
C ARG A 84 12.48 14.11 8.57
N ASN A 85 12.67 12.80 8.68
CA ASN A 85 13.47 12.18 9.74
C ASN A 85 14.94 12.00 9.35
N ARG A 86 15.35 12.50 8.18
CA ARG A 86 16.74 12.59 7.69
C ARG A 86 17.25 14.01 7.80
#